data_AF-A0A078K0W6-F1
#
_entry.id   AF-A0A078K0W6-F1
#
_cell.length_a   1.000
_cell.length_b   1.000
_cell.length_c   1.000
_cell.angle_alpha   90.00
_cell.angle_beta   90.00
_cell.angle_gamma   90.00
#
_symmetry.space_group_name_H-M   'P 1'
#
loop_
_entity.id
_entity.type
_entity.pdbx_description
1 polymer ?
#
loop_
_entity_poly.entity_id
_entity_poly.type
_entity_poly.pdbx_seq_one_letter_code
_entity_poly.pdbx_strand_id
1 'polypeptide(L)'
;MPHGCLFSFQIEGGRGRGLNIWDGFTHRFPEKGGSDLGNGDTTCESYTMWQKDIDIMDEMNATGYRFSFAWSRIIPKGKVSRGVNKGGLEYYHRLIDGLIAKNITPFVTLYHWDLPQTLQDEYEGFLNRQVIEDFRDFADLCFKEFGGKVKNWLTINQLYSVPTRGYSTGADAPGRCSPKVDARCY
;
A
#
# COMPACT_ATOMS: atom_id res chain seq x y z
N MET A 1 -16.06 -2.82 6.57
CA MET A 1 -16.78 -2.64 5.28
C MET A 1 -15.95 -3.32 4.19
N PRO A 2 -16.51 -4.22 3.37
CA PRO A 2 -15.79 -4.77 2.23
C PRO A 2 -15.90 -3.77 1.08
N HIS A 3 -14.96 -2.83 0.98
CA HIS A 3 -14.81 -2.09 -0.26
C HIS A 3 -13.97 -2.96 -1.20
N GLY A 4 -14.53 -3.32 -2.35
CA GLY A 4 -13.93 -4.20 -3.36
C GLY A 4 -12.69 -3.62 -4.06
N CYS A 5 -11.74 -3.12 -3.30
CA CYS A 5 -10.45 -2.64 -3.75
C CYS A 5 -9.40 -3.19 -2.80
N LEU A 6 -8.55 -4.07 -3.30
CA LEU A 6 -7.58 -4.76 -2.49
C LEU A 6 -6.40 -3.82 -2.24
N PHE A 7 -6.33 -3.33 -1.01
CA PHE A 7 -5.18 -2.60 -0.48
C PHE A 7 -4.07 -3.60 -0.17
N SER A 8 -2.85 -3.35 -0.64
CA SER A 8 -1.67 -4.19 -0.40
C SER A 8 -1.49 -4.56 1.08
N PHE A 9 -1.67 -3.61 2.02
CA PHE A 9 -1.60 -3.90 3.45
C PHE A 9 -2.75 -4.80 3.95
N GLN A 10 -3.94 -4.71 3.35
CA GLN A 10 -5.09 -5.53 3.73
C GLN A 10 -4.96 -6.98 3.30
N ILE A 11 -4.16 -7.31 2.27
CA ILE A 11 -4.13 -8.67 1.71
C ILE A 11 -2.77 -9.34 1.61
N GLU A 12 -1.67 -8.60 1.45
CA GLU A 12 -0.39 -9.21 1.11
C GLU A 12 0.33 -9.82 2.32
N GLY A 13 0.22 -9.18 3.48
CA GLY A 13 1.05 -9.47 4.67
C GLY A 13 2.41 -8.75 4.68
N GLY A 14 3.12 -8.86 5.80
CA GLY A 14 4.41 -8.22 6.09
C GLY A 14 5.64 -8.91 5.50
N ARG A 15 5.53 -10.16 5.05
CA ARG A 15 6.67 -10.95 4.53
C ARG A 15 7.25 -10.29 3.27
N GLY A 16 8.57 -10.08 3.25
CA GLY A 16 9.31 -9.66 2.04
C GLY A 16 9.16 -8.19 1.65
N ARG A 17 8.68 -7.33 2.56
CA ARG A 17 8.60 -5.86 2.38
C ARG A 17 9.18 -5.12 3.59
N GLY A 18 9.51 -3.85 3.42
CA GLY A 18 9.78 -2.94 4.54
C GLY A 18 8.51 -2.56 5.30
N LEU A 19 8.69 -1.90 6.44
CA LEU A 19 7.59 -1.36 7.23
C LEU A 19 7.01 -0.09 6.60
N ASN A 20 5.70 0.07 6.72
CA ASN A 20 4.95 1.25 6.37
C ASN A 20 4.23 1.82 7.60
N ILE A 21 3.62 3.00 7.44
CA ILE A 21 2.92 3.70 8.52
C ILE A 21 1.77 2.92 9.15
N TRP A 22 1.15 1.98 8.44
CA TRP A 22 0.10 1.13 9.01
C TRP A 22 0.68 0.02 9.88
N ASP A 23 1.85 -0.54 9.54
CA ASP A 23 2.55 -1.44 10.46
C ASP A 23 2.85 -0.70 11.77
N GLY A 24 3.48 0.47 11.67
CA GLY A 24 3.82 1.29 12.84
C GLY A 24 2.59 1.71 13.65
N PHE A 25 1.53 2.16 12.99
CA PHE A 25 0.29 2.59 13.63
C PHE A 25 -0.42 1.46 14.36
N THR A 26 -0.60 0.30 13.72
CA THR A 26 -1.30 -0.85 14.33
C THR A 26 -0.50 -1.49 15.46
N HIS A 27 0.83 -1.43 15.41
CA HIS A 27 1.67 -1.91 16.52
C HIS A 27 1.76 -0.92 17.68
N ARG A 28 1.73 0.39 17.39
CA ARG A 28 1.80 1.46 18.41
C ARG A 28 0.45 1.71 19.08
N PHE A 29 -0.64 1.59 18.33
CA PHE A 29 -2.01 1.81 18.77
C PHE A 29 -2.89 0.63 18.36
N PRO A 30 -2.68 -0.57 18.94
CA PRO A 30 -3.41 -1.78 18.54
C PRO A 30 -4.93 -1.63 18.68
N GLU A 31 -5.40 -0.85 19.65
CA GLU A 31 -6.81 -0.55 19.83
C GLU A 31 -7.43 0.28 18.68
N LYS A 32 -6.59 0.94 17.87
CA LYS A 32 -7.01 1.65 16.65
C LYS A 32 -6.88 0.79 15.40
N GLY A 33 -6.20 -0.36 15.47
CA GLY A 33 -6.09 -1.33 14.37
C GLY A 33 -7.37 -2.15 14.15
N GLY A 34 -8.15 -2.37 15.21
CA GLY A 34 -9.40 -3.11 15.17
C GLY A 34 -9.87 -3.49 16.57
N SER A 35 -11.14 -3.84 16.73
CA SER A 35 -11.67 -4.30 18.02
C SER A 35 -11.08 -5.64 18.48
N ASP A 36 -10.57 -6.41 17.54
CA ASP A 36 -9.86 -7.68 17.74
C ASP A 36 -8.34 -7.50 17.90
N LEU A 37 -7.85 -6.25 17.86
CA LEU A 37 -6.43 -5.89 17.91
C LEU A 37 -5.62 -6.49 16.75
N GLY A 38 -6.29 -6.83 15.64
CA GLY A 38 -5.66 -7.38 14.44
C GLY A 38 -4.81 -6.35 13.68
N ASN A 39 -3.91 -6.84 12.85
CA ASN A 39 -3.01 -6.03 12.01
C ASN A 39 -2.76 -6.69 10.63
N GLY A 40 -1.89 -6.08 9.82
CA GLY A 40 -1.54 -6.52 8.47
C GLY A 40 -0.31 -7.43 8.37
N ASP A 41 0.12 -8.10 9.45
CA ASP A 41 1.35 -8.91 9.46
C ASP A 41 1.25 -10.14 8.56
N THR A 42 0.08 -10.79 8.55
CA THR A 42 -0.17 -12.01 7.77
C THR A 42 -1.38 -11.85 6.86
N THR A 43 -2.51 -11.39 7.41
CA THR A 43 -3.81 -11.27 6.73
C THR A 43 -4.17 -12.53 5.92
N CYS A 44 -4.61 -12.43 4.66
CA CYS A 44 -4.91 -13.56 3.77
C CYS A 44 -3.70 -14.07 2.97
N GLU A 45 -2.48 -13.59 3.27
CA GLU A 45 -1.23 -14.00 2.63
C GLU A 45 -1.22 -13.96 1.09
N SER A 46 -1.85 -12.97 0.46
CA SER A 46 -1.82 -12.82 -1.01
C SER A 46 -0.39 -12.66 -1.56
N TYR A 47 0.62 -12.37 -0.74
CA TYR A 47 2.01 -12.44 -1.18
C TYR A 47 2.44 -13.85 -1.60
N THR A 48 1.98 -14.89 -0.90
CA THR A 48 2.25 -16.30 -1.23
C THR A 48 1.12 -16.91 -2.06
N MET A 49 -0.12 -16.44 -1.88
CA MET A 49 -1.33 -17.01 -2.47
C MET A 49 -1.92 -16.21 -3.64
N TRP A 50 -1.19 -15.25 -4.23
CA TRP A 50 -1.66 -14.42 -5.34
C TRP A 50 -2.30 -15.18 -6.50
N GLN A 51 -1.87 -16.42 -6.77
CA GLN A 51 -2.49 -17.25 -7.81
C GLN A 51 -3.96 -17.58 -7.49
N LYS A 52 -4.29 -17.81 -6.21
CA LYS A 52 -5.68 -18.04 -5.79
C LYS A 52 -6.55 -16.81 -6.01
N ASP A 53 -6.00 -15.61 -5.80
CA ASP A 53 -6.72 -14.36 -6.07
C ASP A 53 -7.09 -14.28 -7.56
N ILE A 54 -6.15 -14.66 -8.45
CA ILE A 54 -6.40 -14.71 -9.90
C ILE A 54 -7.45 -15.77 -10.24
N ASP A 55 -7.33 -16.97 -9.66
CA ASP A 55 -8.24 -18.09 -9.94
C ASP A 55 -9.69 -17.73 -9.54
N ILE A 56 -9.88 -17.04 -8.42
CA ILE A 56 -11.20 -16.54 -7.99
C ILE A 56 -11.75 -15.50 -8.99
N MET A 57 -10.90 -14.58 -9.45
CA MET A 57 -11.32 -13.57 -10.43
C MET A 57 -11.71 -14.21 -11.78
N ASP A 58 -11.00 -15.26 -12.19
CA ASP A 58 -11.30 -16.05 -13.39
C ASP A 58 -12.61 -16.84 -13.24
N GLU A 59 -12.84 -17.48 -12.08
CA GLU A 59 -14.10 -18.18 -11.77
C GLU A 59 -15.31 -17.23 -11.82
N MET A 60 -15.13 -15.98 -11.36
CA MET A 60 -16.15 -14.94 -11.44
C MET A 60 -16.31 -14.34 -12.85
N ASN A 61 -15.50 -14.75 -13.81
CA ASN A 61 -15.42 -14.20 -15.17
C ASN A 61 -15.23 -12.67 -15.15
N ALA A 62 -14.44 -12.18 -14.20
CA ALA A 62 -14.19 -10.76 -14.01
C ALA A 62 -13.20 -10.24 -15.07
N THR A 63 -13.45 -9.05 -15.60
CA THR A 63 -12.63 -8.46 -16.68
C THR A 63 -11.58 -7.48 -16.19
N GLY A 64 -11.62 -7.10 -14.91
CA GLY A 64 -10.72 -6.14 -14.32
C GLY A 64 -10.42 -6.44 -12.86
N TYR A 65 -9.17 -6.22 -12.46
CA TYR A 65 -8.71 -6.40 -11.09
C TYR A 65 -7.95 -5.16 -10.63
N ARG A 66 -8.51 -4.49 -9.61
CA ARG A 66 -7.85 -3.36 -8.98
C ARG A 66 -7.08 -3.81 -7.75
N PHE A 67 -5.78 -3.55 -7.75
CA PHE A 67 -4.89 -3.76 -6.62
C PHE A 67 -3.97 -2.53 -6.44
N SER A 68 -3.23 -2.48 -5.34
CA SER A 68 -2.19 -1.46 -5.13
C SER A 68 -0.81 -2.07 -5.07
N PHE A 69 0.19 -1.31 -5.49
CA PHE A 69 1.55 -1.62 -5.10
C PHE A 69 1.77 -1.26 -3.64
N ALA A 70 2.59 -2.04 -2.96
CA ALA A 70 3.16 -1.66 -1.67
C ALA A 70 4.45 -0.87 -1.91
N TRP A 71 4.47 0.43 -1.59
CA TRP A 71 5.69 1.24 -1.74
C TRP A 71 6.81 0.63 -0.90
N SER A 72 6.52 0.25 0.35
CA SER A 72 7.49 -0.41 1.22
C SER A 72 7.95 -1.78 0.72
N ARG A 73 7.22 -2.43 -0.20
CA ARG A 73 7.68 -3.67 -0.84
C ARG A 73 8.65 -3.39 -1.97
N ILE A 74 8.38 -2.41 -2.82
CA ILE A 74 9.23 -2.09 -3.98
C ILE A 74 10.47 -1.31 -3.54
N ILE A 75 10.31 -0.36 -2.61
CA ILE A 75 11.38 0.49 -2.08
C ILE A 75 11.33 0.47 -0.54
N PRO A 76 11.88 -0.56 0.12
CA PRO A 76 11.80 -0.69 1.57
C PRO A 76 12.39 0.47 2.37
N LYS A 77 13.36 1.18 1.78
CA LYS A 77 14.04 2.34 2.37
C LYS A 77 13.43 3.68 1.93
N GLY A 78 12.23 3.66 1.34
CA GLY A 78 11.47 4.82 0.91
C GLY A 78 11.96 5.47 -0.38
N LYS A 79 13.25 5.79 -0.47
CA LYS A 79 13.86 6.51 -1.59
C LYS A 79 14.48 5.54 -2.59
N VAL A 80 14.21 5.71 -3.89
CA VAL A 80 14.75 4.86 -4.98
C VAL A 80 16.27 4.78 -4.92
N SER A 81 16.93 5.91 -4.63
CA SER A 81 18.40 6.03 -4.49
C SER A 81 19.01 5.10 -3.43
N ARG A 82 18.21 4.61 -2.48
CA ARG A 82 18.64 3.70 -1.41
C ARG A 82 18.49 2.22 -1.77
N GLY A 83 18.06 1.92 -3.00
CA GLY A 83 17.94 0.58 -3.54
C GLY A 83 16.49 0.11 -3.68
N VAL A 84 16.29 -0.73 -4.69
CA VAL A 84 15.00 -1.34 -5.03
C VAL A 84 15.01 -2.82 -4.65
N ASN A 85 13.89 -3.32 -4.15
CA ASN A 85 13.71 -4.72 -3.79
C ASN A 85 13.28 -5.54 -5.01
N LYS A 86 14.21 -6.29 -5.61
CA LYS A 86 13.95 -7.12 -6.78
C LYS A 86 12.88 -8.19 -6.54
N GLY A 87 12.87 -8.83 -5.36
CA GLY A 87 11.84 -9.82 -5.02
C GLY A 87 10.44 -9.21 -4.93
N GLY A 88 10.35 -7.94 -4.51
CA GLY A 88 9.11 -7.17 -4.54
C GLY A 88 8.63 -6.88 -5.96
N LEU A 89 9.53 -6.53 -6.87
CA LEU A 89 9.20 -6.34 -8.29
C LEU A 89 8.74 -7.65 -8.95
N GLU A 90 9.47 -8.75 -8.71
CA GLU A 90 9.15 -10.07 -9.23
C GLU A 90 7.76 -10.55 -8.79
N TYR A 91 7.36 -10.26 -7.55
CA TYR A 91 6.01 -10.54 -7.07
C TYR A 91 4.94 -9.87 -7.94
N TYR A 92 5.08 -8.56 -8.18
CA TYR A 92 4.11 -7.82 -8.99
C TYR A 92 4.15 -8.22 -10.47
N HIS A 93 5.32 -8.56 -11.03
CA HIS A 93 5.40 -9.12 -12.37
C HIS A 93 4.60 -10.41 -12.48
N ARG A 94 4.77 -11.36 -11.55
CA ARG A 94 4.01 -12.61 -11.55
C ARG A 94 2.50 -12.38 -11.44
N LEU A 95 2.07 -11.50 -10.54
CA LEU A 95 0.65 -11.15 -10.39
C LEU A 95 0.09 -10.54 -11.69
N ILE A 96 0.77 -9.55 -12.27
CA ILE A 96 0.34 -8.88 -13.49
C ILE A 96 0.30 -9.84 -14.68
N ASP A 97 1.33 -10.67 -14.83
CA ASP A 97 1.41 -11.66 -15.91
C ASP A 97 0.31 -12.71 -15.79
N GLY A 98 0.03 -13.17 -14.58
CA GLY A 98 -1.07 -14.10 -14.32
C GLY A 98 -2.44 -13.51 -14.64
N LEU A 99 -2.69 -12.24 -14.26
CA LEU A 99 -3.93 -11.53 -14.59
C LEU A 99 -4.11 -11.40 -16.11
N ILE A 100 -3.07 -10.98 -16.83
CA ILE A 100 -3.12 -10.81 -18.29
C ILE A 100 -3.32 -12.16 -18.98
N ALA A 101 -2.69 -13.23 -18.51
CA ALA A 101 -2.88 -14.58 -19.05
C ALA A 101 -4.33 -15.08 -18.92
N LYS A 102 -5.10 -14.54 -17.97
CA LYS A 102 -6.53 -14.79 -17.78
C LYS A 102 -7.44 -13.73 -18.43
N ASN A 103 -6.89 -12.84 -19.25
CA ASN A 103 -7.61 -11.71 -19.86
C ASN A 103 -8.23 -10.73 -18.83
N ILE A 104 -7.64 -10.64 -17.64
CA ILE A 104 -8.08 -9.72 -16.58
C ILE A 104 -7.24 -8.45 -16.66
N THR A 105 -7.90 -7.31 -16.85
CA THR A 105 -7.21 -6.01 -16.98
C THR A 105 -6.74 -5.50 -15.61
N PRO A 106 -5.43 -5.25 -15.41
CA PRO A 106 -4.94 -4.68 -14.16
C PRO A 106 -5.26 -3.17 -14.05
N PHE A 107 -5.81 -2.77 -12.91
CA PHE A 107 -5.96 -1.38 -12.48
C PHE A 107 -5.07 -1.15 -11.27
N VAL A 108 -3.94 -0.47 -11.45
CA VAL A 108 -2.93 -0.38 -10.40
C VAL A 108 -3.02 0.95 -9.67
N THR A 109 -3.17 0.88 -8.36
CA THR A 109 -3.04 2.04 -7.47
C THR A 109 -1.60 2.16 -6.99
N LEU A 110 -0.94 3.29 -7.22
CA LEU A 110 0.44 3.52 -6.79
C LEU A 110 0.53 3.68 -5.28
N TYR A 111 -0.34 4.48 -4.68
CA TYR A 111 -0.35 4.72 -3.24
C TYR A 111 -1.73 4.49 -2.65
N HIS A 112 -1.79 3.59 -1.66
CA HIS A 112 -3.03 3.23 -0.98
C HIS A 112 -2.88 3.36 0.54
N TRP A 113 -2.21 4.44 0.99
CA TRP A 113 -2.03 4.80 2.42
C TRP A 113 -0.87 4.08 3.13
N ASP A 114 -0.07 3.32 2.40
CA ASP A 114 1.05 2.50 2.88
C ASP A 114 2.42 3.20 2.73
N LEU A 115 2.53 4.45 3.18
CA LEU A 115 3.79 5.20 3.13
C LEU A 115 4.90 4.44 3.88
N PRO A 116 6.11 4.24 3.31
CA PRO A 116 7.23 3.64 4.03
C PRO A 116 7.51 4.38 5.34
N GLN A 117 7.65 3.65 6.45
CA GLN A 117 7.76 4.23 7.79
C GLN A 117 8.96 5.20 7.88
N THR A 118 10.07 4.86 7.23
CA THR A 118 11.27 5.71 7.14
C THR A 118 11.00 7.12 6.60
N LEU A 119 10.01 7.30 5.71
CA LEU A 119 9.67 8.61 5.16
C LEU A 119 8.79 9.41 6.15
N GLN A 120 7.93 8.71 6.90
CA GLN A 120 7.20 9.32 8.01
C GLN A 120 8.17 9.76 9.11
N ASP A 121 9.16 8.94 9.46
CA ASP A 121 10.12 9.24 10.53
C ASP A 121 11.10 10.35 10.13
N GLU A 122 11.54 10.39 8.87
CA GLU A 122 12.52 11.38 8.41
C GLU A 122 11.95 12.80 8.30
N TYR A 123 10.71 12.93 7.87
CA TYR A 123 10.15 14.24 7.53
C TYR A 123 8.63 14.35 7.70
N GLU A 124 7.97 13.44 8.42
CA GLU A 124 6.52 13.43 8.63
C GLU A 124 5.70 13.17 7.35
N GLY A 125 6.29 12.46 6.38
CA GLY A 125 5.59 11.97 5.21
C GLY A 125 4.91 13.09 4.42
N PHE A 126 3.59 12.99 4.26
CA PHE A 126 2.79 13.94 3.48
C PHE A 126 2.71 15.35 4.07
N LEU A 127 3.18 15.59 5.29
CA LEU A 127 3.29 16.95 5.84
C LEU A 127 4.47 17.73 5.26
N ASN A 128 5.43 17.08 4.61
CA ASN A 128 6.60 17.73 4.05
C ASN A 128 6.65 17.58 2.53
N ARG A 129 7.04 18.65 1.83
CA ARG A 129 7.14 18.68 0.36
C ARG A 129 8.16 17.71 -0.22
N GLN A 130 9.12 17.21 0.56
CA GLN A 130 10.05 16.17 0.11
C GLN A 130 9.33 14.92 -0.41
N VAL A 131 8.14 14.60 0.12
CA VAL A 131 7.32 13.48 -0.34
C VAL A 131 6.99 13.55 -1.85
N ILE A 132 6.96 14.75 -2.43
CA ILE A 132 6.61 14.95 -3.84
C ILE A 132 7.68 14.30 -4.72
N GLU A 133 8.95 14.53 -4.41
CA GLU A 133 10.09 13.99 -5.15
C GLU A 133 10.20 12.48 -4.93
N ASP A 134 10.10 12.03 -3.68
CA ASP A 134 10.18 10.60 -3.35
C ASP A 134 9.03 9.80 -3.99
N PHE A 135 7.81 10.36 -4.01
CA PHE A 135 6.66 9.73 -4.68
C PHE A 135 6.79 9.76 -6.20
N ARG A 136 7.32 10.84 -6.78
CA ARG A 136 7.61 10.90 -8.23
C ARG A 136 8.59 9.80 -8.62
N ASP A 137 9.69 9.65 -7.88
CA ASP A 137 10.73 8.66 -8.20
C ASP A 137 10.18 7.23 -8.07
N PHE A 138 9.35 6.97 -7.06
CA PHE A 138 8.62 5.72 -6.92
C PHE A 138 7.67 5.45 -8.11
N ALA A 139 6.87 6.45 -8.49
CA ALA A 139 5.95 6.34 -9.63
C ALA A 139 6.70 6.12 -10.96
N ASP A 140 7.79 6.84 -11.19
CA ASP A 140 8.64 6.69 -12.37
C ASP A 140 9.23 5.27 -12.48
N LEU A 141 9.71 4.71 -11.37
CA LEU A 141 10.13 3.31 -11.31
C LEU A 141 8.99 2.36 -11.68
N CYS A 142 7.80 2.55 -11.10
CA CYS A 142 6.63 1.71 -11.40
C CYS A 142 6.20 1.79 -12.87
N PHE A 143 6.23 2.98 -13.48
CA PHE A 143 5.90 3.16 -14.89
C PHE A 143 6.95 2.53 -15.81
N LYS A 144 8.24 2.68 -15.49
CA LYS A 144 9.33 2.03 -16.24
C LYS A 144 9.22 0.51 -16.18
N GLU A 145 8.96 -0.04 -15.01
CA GLU A 145 8.96 -1.48 -14.78
C GLU A 145 7.71 -2.17 -15.33
N PHE A 146 6.52 -1.57 -15.11
CA PHE A 146 5.24 -2.23 -15.37
C PHE A 146 4.40 -1.56 -16.46
N GLY A 147 4.76 -0.35 -16.93
CA GLY A 147 3.98 0.41 -17.92
C GLY A 147 3.86 -0.26 -19.29
N GLY A 148 4.73 -1.22 -19.59
CA GLY A 148 4.57 -2.11 -20.75
C GLY A 148 3.28 -2.93 -20.70
N LYS A 149 2.88 -3.38 -19.50
CA LYS A 149 1.75 -4.30 -19.25
C LYS A 149 0.53 -3.59 -18.63
N VAL A 150 0.75 -2.62 -17.74
CA VAL A 150 -0.30 -1.88 -17.03
C VAL A 150 -0.64 -0.58 -17.75
N LYS A 151 -1.92 -0.40 -18.08
CA LYS A 151 -2.43 0.79 -18.80
C LYS A 151 -3.35 1.68 -17.98
N ASN A 152 -3.85 1.18 -16.84
CA ASN A 152 -4.77 1.92 -15.97
C ASN A 152 -4.11 2.17 -14.62
N TRP A 153 -3.86 3.44 -14.32
CA TRP A 153 -3.13 3.88 -13.14
C TRP A 153 -3.99 4.79 -12.26
N LEU A 154 -4.00 4.53 -10.96
CA LEU A 154 -4.55 5.40 -9.93
C LEU A 154 -3.38 5.89 -9.07
N THR A 155 -3.26 7.20 -8.87
CA THR A 155 -2.13 7.76 -8.13
C THR A 155 -2.30 7.57 -6.62
N ILE A 156 -3.25 8.26 -6.02
CA ILE A 156 -3.50 8.26 -4.57
C ILE A 156 -4.95 7.82 -4.34
N ASN A 157 -5.15 6.74 -3.59
CA ASN A 157 -6.48 6.31 -3.20
C ASN A 157 -7.14 7.31 -2.24
N GLN A 158 -8.38 7.72 -2.54
CA GLN A 158 -9.26 8.51 -1.66
C GLN A 158 -8.55 9.69 -0.98
N LEU A 159 -8.30 10.75 -1.76
CA LEU A 159 -7.55 11.95 -1.35
C LEU A 159 -8.02 12.58 -0.03
N TYR A 160 -9.30 12.41 0.33
CA TYR A 160 -9.87 12.96 1.57
C TYR A 160 -9.46 12.19 2.83
N SER A 161 -9.21 10.88 2.72
CA SER A 161 -9.10 9.99 3.89
C SER A 161 -7.84 10.25 4.71
N VAL A 162 -6.67 10.33 4.08
CA VAL A 162 -5.39 10.54 4.80
C VAL A 162 -5.36 11.89 5.53
N PRO A 163 -5.66 13.05 4.90
CA PRO A 163 -5.66 14.33 5.60
C PRO A 163 -6.62 14.38 6.78
N THR A 164 -7.81 13.79 6.65
CA THR A 164 -8.81 13.85 7.72
C THR A 164 -8.58 12.80 8.80
N ARG A 165 -8.49 11.53 8.43
CA ARG A 165 -8.39 10.43 9.41
C ARG A 165 -6.99 10.25 9.96
N GLY A 166 -5.97 10.49 9.13
CA GLY A 166 -4.55 10.35 9.49
C GLY A 166 -3.96 11.56 10.22
N TYR A 167 -4.46 12.77 9.95
CA TYR A 167 -3.88 14.03 10.45
C TYR A 167 -4.85 14.95 11.20
N SER A 168 -6.17 14.75 11.13
CA SER A 168 -7.14 15.55 11.89
C SER A 168 -7.73 14.79 13.06
N THR A 169 -8.21 13.56 12.85
CA THR A 169 -8.85 12.76 13.91
C THR A 169 -7.91 11.74 14.55
N GLY A 170 -6.76 11.46 13.93
CA GLY A 170 -5.80 10.45 14.41
C GLY A 170 -6.40 9.04 14.51
N ALA A 171 -7.42 8.76 13.68
CA ALA A 171 -8.12 7.49 13.63
C ALA A 171 -7.44 6.48 12.70
N ASP A 172 -6.67 6.96 11.72
CA ASP A 172 -5.87 6.14 10.80
C ASP A 172 -4.39 6.51 10.91
N ALA A 173 -3.51 5.70 10.32
CA ALA A 173 -2.10 6.04 10.19
C ALA A 173 -1.90 7.40 9.48
N PRO A 174 -0.94 8.24 9.92
CA PRO A 174 0.05 8.02 10.98
C PRO A 174 -0.45 8.27 12.41
N GLY A 175 -1.74 8.58 12.62
CA GLY A 175 -2.34 8.73 13.95
C GLY A 175 -2.11 10.11 14.57
N ARG A 176 -1.97 11.15 13.74
CA ARG A 176 -1.74 12.52 14.19
C ARG A 176 -3.05 13.26 14.37
N CYS A 177 -3.13 14.02 15.45
CA CYS A 177 -4.24 14.93 15.74
C CYS A 177 -3.84 15.94 16.82
N SER A 178 -4.64 16.99 17.01
CA SER A 178 -4.43 17.90 18.13
C SER A 178 -4.62 17.19 19.48
N PRO A 179 -3.88 17.54 20.55
CA PRO A 179 -4.08 16.95 21.88
C PRO A 179 -5.49 17.09 22.46
N LYS A 180 -6.27 18.06 21.95
CA LYS A 180 -7.70 18.25 22.30
C LYS A 180 -8.61 17.14 21.75
N VAL A 181 -8.18 16.43 20.71
CA VAL A 181 -8.94 15.36 20.06
C VAL A 181 -8.63 14.03 20.74
N ASP A 182 -7.35 13.69 20.89
CA ASP A 182 -6.87 12.53 21.63
C ASP A 182 -5.51 12.87 22.22
N ALA A 183 -5.36 12.77 23.55
CA ALA A 183 -4.12 13.11 24.24
C ALA A 183 -2.95 12.16 23.88
N ARG A 184 -3.24 11.03 23.22
CA ARG A 184 -2.26 10.05 22.75
C ARG A 184 -1.77 10.34 21.32
N CYS A 185 -2.44 11.24 20.60
CA CYS A 185 -1.91 11.76 19.34
C CYS A 185 -0.67 12.61 19.60
N TYR A 186 0.28 12.58 18.67
CA TYR A 186 1.49 13.41 18.68
C TYR A 186 1.59 14.24 17.40
#